data_AF-A0A1Y3BPT9-F1
#
_entry.id   AF-A0A1Y3BPT9-F1
#
_cell.length_a   1.000
_cell.length_b   1.000
_cell.length_c   1.000
_cell.angle_alpha   90.00
_cell.angle_beta   90.00
_cell.angle_gamma   90.00
#
_symmetry.space_group_name_H-M   'P 1'
#
loop_
_entity.id
_entity.type
_entity.pdbx_description
1 polymer ?
#
loop_
_entity_poly.entity_id
_entity_poly.type
_entity_poly.pdbx_seq_one_letter_code
_entity_poly.pdbx_strand_id
1 'polypeptide(L)'
;MEQQRQQQQQRQQMCNASYFDFDDDFTRKDLPKCQDHRSICGYMQMNSVGMNKISICKCENVDCHLWWNIFDNRIVKHGNDFYKFCGQISKDLLPCQPNEIAYISYGKADLITGEKLSDVQEMKCLCNDDYILKTNKTMFEMTDTTYMYGTEQICQK
;
A
#
# COMPACT_ATOMS: atom_id res chain seq x y z
N MET A 1 -8.55 -49.50 18.16
CA MET A 1 -9.26 -48.31 17.62
C MET A 1 -8.97 -47.02 18.39
N GLU A 2 -8.43 -47.05 19.61
CA GLU A 2 -8.11 -45.83 20.39
C GLU A 2 -6.82 -45.09 19.93
N GLN A 3 -5.83 -45.80 19.40
CA GLN A 3 -4.58 -45.17 18.93
C GLN A 3 -4.77 -44.27 17.69
N GLN A 4 -5.78 -44.53 16.85
CA GLN A 4 -6.09 -43.67 15.69
C GLN A 4 -6.83 -42.38 16.09
N ARG A 5 -7.59 -42.38 17.19
CA ARG A 5 -8.22 -41.17 17.74
C ARG A 5 -7.20 -40.21 18.36
N GLN A 6 -6.15 -40.74 18.99
CA GLN A 6 -5.06 -39.92 19.56
C GLN A 6 -4.21 -39.26 18.47
N GLN A 7 -3.98 -39.91 17.32
CA GLN A 7 -3.30 -39.28 16.18
C GLN A 7 -4.14 -38.19 15.49
N GLN A 8 -5.47 -38.32 15.45
CA GLN A 8 -6.36 -37.25 14.94
C GLN A 8 -6.42 -36.04 15.89
N GLN A 9 -6.41 -36.27 17.21
CA GLN A 9 -6.35 -35.17 18.19
C GLN A 9 -4.99 -34.44 18.17
N GLN A 10 -3.87 -35.15 17.95
CA GLN A 10 -2.57 -34.51 17.77
C GLN A 10 -2.45 -33.73 16.46
N ARG A 11 -3.12 -34.16 15.38
CA ARG A 11 -3.17 -33.38 14.13
C ARG A 11 -4.04 -32.13 14.25
N GLN A 12 -5.12 -32.17 15.03
CA GLN A 12 -5.93 -30.97 15.30
C GLN A 12 -5.22 -29.97 16.21
N GLN A 13 -4.30 -30.40 17.07
CA GLN A 13 -3.45 -29.50 17.86
C GLN A 13 -2.31 -28.85 17.06
N MET A 14 -1.97 -29.36 15.87
CA MET A 14 -1.00 -28.75 14.95
C MET A 14 -1.61 -27.72 13.98
N CYS A 15 -2.92 -27.46 14.06
CA CYS A 15 -3.58 -26.35 13.36
C CYS A 15 -3.89 -25.16 14.28
N ASN A 16 -3.29 -25.09 15.47
CA ASN A 16 -3.08 -23.82 16.17
C ASN A 16 -1.81 -23.17 15.62
N ALA A 17 -1.82 -22.86 14.31
CA ALA A 17 -0.98 -21.79 13.82
C ALA A 17 -1.58 -20.52 14.42
N SER A 18 -1.07 -20.14 15.59
CA SER A 18 -1.16 -18.77 16.07
C SER A 18 -0.70 -17.89 14.92
N TYR A 19 -1.69 -17.35 14.21
CA TYR A 19 -1.53 -16.30 13.23
C TYR A 19 -0.87 -15.17 14.01
N PHE A 20 0.45 -15.06 13.89
CA PHE A 20 1.19 -13.90 14.37
C PHE A 20 0.77 -12.76 13.44
N ASP A 21 -0.42 -12.20 13.68
CA ASP A 21 -0.65 -10.80 13.43
C ASP A 21 0.32 -10.07 14.37
N PHE A 22 1.49 -9.74 13.84
CA PHE A 22 2.12 -8.50 14.25
C PHE A 22 1.17 -7.40 13.78
N ASP A 23 0.14 -7.18 14.58
CA ASP A 23 -0.62 -5.95 14.59
C ASP A 23 0.42 -4.85 14.84
N ASP A 24 0.85 -4.21 13.76
CA ASP A 24 1.55 -2.94 13.77
C ASP A 24 0.55 -1.83 14.16
N ASP A 25 -0.08 -2.01 15.33
CA ASP A 25 -1.10 -1.12 15.91
C ASP A 25 -0.47 0.21 16.38
N PHE A 26 0.87 0.26 16.44
CA PHE A 26 1.61 1.46 16.82
C PHE A 26 1.67 2.53 15.73
N THR A 27 1.46 2.20 14.45
CA THR A 27 1.57 3.18 13.37
C THR A 27 0.23 3.76 12.93
N ARG A 28 -0.91 3.13 13.24
CA ARG A 28 -2.21 3.63 12.77
C ARG A 28 -2.61 4.95 13.41
N LYS A 29 -2.26 5.29 14.67
CA LYS A 29 -2.82 6.49 15.33
C LYS A 29 -2.33 7.83 14.76
N ASP A 30 -1.14 7.89 14.17
CA ASP A 30 -0.52 9.16 13.73
C ASP A 30 -0.47 9.35 12.21
N LEU A 31 -1.13 8.47 11.43
CA LEU A 31 -1.17 8.63 9.99
C LEU A 31 -2.06 9.82 9.58
N PRO A 32 -1.63 10.61 8.58
CA PRO A 32 -2.47 11.66 8.01
C PRO A 32 -3.71 11.05 7.34
N LYS A 33 -4.76 11.85 7.16
CA LYS A 33 -5.93 11.42 6.39
C LYS A 33 -5.56 11.34 4.91
N CYS A 34 -6.05 10.30 4.23
CA CYS A 34 -5.98 10.22 2.77
C CYS A 34 -6.81 11.34 2.14
N GLN A 35 -6.38 11.84 0.99
CA GLN A 35 -7.05 12.96 0.34
C GLN A 35 -8.43 12.56 -0.21
N ASP A 36 -8.54 11.37 -0.79
CA ASP A 36 -9.78 10.89 -1.40
C ASP A 36 -9.87 9.35 -1.43
N HIS A 37 -10.91 8.84 -2.09
CA HIS A 37 -11.16 7.41 -2.26
C HIS A 37 -10.23 6.74 -3.29
N ARG A 38 -9.54 7.51 -4.16
CA ARG A 38 -8.58 7.01 -5.14
C ARG A 38 -7.15 6.97 -4.61
N SER A 39 -6.96 7.54 -3.42
CA SER A 39 -5.69 7.54 -2.72
C SER A 39 -5.32 6.12 -2.29
N ILE A 40 -4.03 5.81 -2.44
CA ILE A 40 -3.41 4.60 -1.93
C ILE A 40 -3.20 4.79 -0.43
N CYS A 41 -3.87 3.96 0.36
CA CYS A 41 -3.83 4.00 1.82
C CYS A 41 -2.72 3.12 2.41
N GLY A 42 -2.19 2.18 1.64
CA GLY A 42 -0.99 1.45 2.01
C GLY A 42 -0.40 0.62 0.87
N TYR A 43 0.80 0.16 1.13
CA TYR A 43 1.66 -0.55 0.21
C TYR A 43 2.06 -1.89 0.81
N MET A 44 2.08 -2.94 -0.01
CA MET A 44 2.57 -4.25 0.39
C MET A 44 3.55 -4.77 -0.67
N GLN A 45 4.67 -5.33 -0.24
CA GLN A 45 5.67 -5.89 -1.15
C GLN A 45 6.05 -7.30 -0.74
N MET A 46 6.03 -8.23 -1.68
CA MET A 46 6.53 -9.58 -1.46
C MET A 46 8.06 -9.65 -1.63
N ASN A 47 8.74 -10.24 -0.66
CA ASN A 47 10.16 -10.54 -0.69
C ASN A 47 10.40 -12.01 -0.28
N SER A 48 11.66 -12.46 -0.24
CA SER A 48 12.02 -13.85 0.06
C SER A 48 11.70 -14.31 1.49
N VAL A 49 11.49 -13.37 2.43
CA VAL A 49 11.21 -13.64 3.84
C VAL A 49 9.71 -13.57 4.14
N GLY A 50 8.94 -12.81 3.35
CA GLY A 50 7.51 -12.65 3.53
C GLY A 50 6.96 -11.41 2.82
N MET A 51 6.00 -10.76 3.45
CA MET A 51 5.33 -9.57 2.92
C MET A 51 5.62 -8.36 3.81
N ASN A 52 6.29 -7.35 3.26
CA ASN A 52 6.42 -6.04 3.90
C ASN A 52 5.09 -5.28 3.73
N LYS A 53 4.64 -4.58 4.77
CA LYS A 53 3.38 -3.83 4.78
C LYS A 53 3.65 -2.44 5.33
N ILE A 54 3.27 -1.40 4.60
CA ILE A 54 3.48 -0.01 4.97
C ILE A 54 2.15 0.74 4.87
N SER A 55 1.70 1.29 6.00
CA SER A 55 0.52 2.15 6.05
C SER A 55 0.89 3.58 5.69
N ILE A 56 0.13 4.21 4.79
CA ILE A 56 0.44 5.54 4.24
C ILE A 56 -0.47 6.61 4.85
N CYS A 57 -1.78 6.37 4.83
CA CYS A 57 -2.78 7.33 5.29
C CYS A 57 -4.07 6.62 5.75
N LYS A 58 -4.89 7.32 6.52
CA LYS A 58 -6.21 6.85 6.98
C LYS A 58 -7.31 7.25 6.01
N CYS A 59 -8.08 6.28 5.55
CA CYS A 59 -9.30 6.54 4.81
C CYS A 59 -10.40 7.04 5.75
N GLU A 60 -11.32 7.85 5.23
CA GLU A 60 -12.35 8.52 6.04
C GLU A 60 -13.47 7.58 6.52
N ASN A 61 -13.95 6.70 5.63
CA ASN A 61 -15.16 5.90 5.87
C ASN A 61 -14.93 4.38 5.87
N VAL A 62 -13.69 3.95 5.68
CA VAL A 62 -13.34 2.54 5.50
C VAL A 62 -11.99 2.27 6.15
N ASP A 63 -11.81 1.13 6.80
CA ASP A 63 -10.48 0.79 7.30
C ASP A 63 -9.59 0.26 6.16
N CYS A 64 -8.36 0.78 6.10
CA CYS A 64 -7.29 0.31 5.23
C CYS A 64 -6.54 -0.83 5.92
N HIS A 65 -7.12 -2.02 5.91
CA HIS A 65 -6.42 -3.23 6.32
C HIS A 65 -5.46 -3.67 5.20
N LEU A 66 -4.17 -3.75 5.52
CA LEU A 66 -3.12 -4.25 4.61
C LEU A 66 -3.08 -5.77 4.62
N TRP A 67 -4.25 -6.36 4.39
CA TRP A 67 -4.42 -7.78 4.22
C TRP A 67 -4.74 -8.06 2.76
N TRP A 68 -4.15 -9.14 2.25
CA TRP A 68 -4.46 -9.65 0.93
C TRP A 68 -5.88 -10.21 0.92
N ASN A 69 -6.83 -9.42 0.41
CA ASN A 69 -8.21 -9.85 0.23
C ASN A 69 -8.63 -9.61 -1.23
N ILE A 70 -8.68 -10.69 -1.99
CA ILE A 70 -9.06 -10.68 -3.42
C ILE A 70 -10.50 -10.23 -3.66
N PHE A 71 -11.35 -10.21 -2.64
CA PHE A 71 -12.78 -9.88 -2.77
C PHE A 71 -13.08 -8.40 -2.54
N ASP A 72 -12.10 -7.60 -2.11
CA ASP A 72 -12.39 -6.21 -1.75
C ASP A 72 -12.17 -5.21 -2.87
N ASN A 73 -11.72 -5.63 -4.06
CA ASN A 73 -11.56 -4.80 -5.27
C ASN A 73 -10.87 -3.45 -4.98
N ARG A 74 -9.95 -3.46 -4.01
CA ARG A 74 -9.19 -2.29 -3.54
C ARG A 74 -7.70 -2.51 -3.64
N ILE A 75 -7.26 -3.61 -4.25
CA ILE A 75 -5.85 -3.95 -4.39
C ILE A 75 -5.51 -4.02 -5.86
N VAL A 76 -4.41 -3.36 -6.22
CA VAL A 76 -3.78 -3.51 -7.53
C VAL A 76 -2.40 -4.09 -7.35
N LYS A 77 -2.06 -5.06 -8.21
CA LYS A 77 -0.73 -5.66 -8.29
C LYS A 77 0.08 -4.99 -9.39
N HIS A 78 1.36 -4.76 -9.13
CA HIS A 78 2.34 -4.33 -10.12
C HIS A 78 3.69 -4.99 -9.81
N GLY A 79 4.07 -6.00 -10.60
CA GLY A 79 5.25 -6.82 -10.29
C GLY A 79 5.11 -7.55 -8.95
N ASN A 80 6.00 -7.27 -8.00
CA ASN A 80 5.98 -7.81 -6.63
C ASN A 80 5.31 -6.89 -5.61
N ASP A 81 4.83 -5.74 -6.09
CA ASP A 81 4.27 -4.67 -5.28
C ASP A 81 2.76 -4.67 -5.39
N PHE A 82 2.10 -4.29 -4.30
CA PHE A 82 0.66 -4.27 -4.17
C PHE A 82 0.24 -2.96 -3.51
N TYR A 83 -0.71 -2.29 -4.13
CA TYR A 83 -1.20 -0.99 -3.70
C TYR A 83 -2.64 -1.14 -3.24
N LYS A 84 -2.91 -0.70 -2.01
CA LYS A 84 -4.24 -0.75 -1.38
C LYS A 84 -4.89 0.62 -1.46
N PHE A 85 -6.13 0.68 -1.94
CA PHE A 85 -6.90 1.91 -2.13
C PHE A 85 -8.00 2.06 -1.07
N CYS A 86 -8.35 3.30 -0.77
CA CYS A 86 -9.46 3.59 0.15
C CYS A 86 -10.82 3.17 -0.41
N GLY A 87 -11.07 3.44 -1.70
CA GLY A 87 -12.30 3.13 -2.40
C GLY A 87 -12.14 1.98 -3.39
N GLN A 88 -13.27 1.41 -3.78
CA GLN A 88 -13.30 0.38 -4.83
C GLN A 88 -12.76 0.91 -6.15
N ILE A 89 -11.94 0.11 -6.79
CA ILE A 89 -11.39 0.39 -8.11
C ILE A 89 -12.38 -0.24 -9.09
N SER A 90 -13.34 0.56 -9.52
CA SER A 90 -14.49 0.11 -10.34
C SER A 90 -14.11 -0.31 -11.76
N LYS A 91 -12.88 -0.02 -12.19
CA LYS A 91 -12.27 -0.45 -13.44
C LYS A 91 -10.81 -0.72 -13.17
N ASP A 92 -10.31 -1.88 -13.58
CA ASP A 92 -8.89 -2.15 -13.63
C ASP A 92 -8.17 -0.94 -14.26
N LEU A 93 -7.15 -0.45 -13.58
CA LEU A 93 -6.35 0.66 -14.08
C LEU A 93 -5.86 0.30 -15.49
N LEU A 94 -6.12 1.18 -16.45
CA LEU A 94 -5.74 0.93 -17.84
C LEU A 94 -4.20 0.84 -17.96
N PRO A 95 -3.68 0.12 -18.95
CA PRO A 95 -2.25 0.16 -19.26
C PRO A 95 -1.81 1.59 -19.59
N CYS A 96 -0.66 1.99 -19.07
CA CYS A 96 -0.08 3.31 -19.34
C CYS A 96 0.30 3.47 -20.81
N GLN A 97 0.09 4.67 -21.35
CA GLN A 97 0.67 5.07 -22.63
C GLN A 97 2.19 5.34 -22.47
N PRO A 98 2.96 5.30 -23.56
CA PRO A 98 4.39 5.62 -23.51
C PRO A 98 4.63 7.02 -22.90
N ASN A 99 5.52 7.10 -21.91
CA ASN A 99 5.86 8.32 -21.16
C ASN A 99 4.70 8.96 -20.36
N GLU A 100 3.58 8.27 -20.20
CA GLU A 100 2.52 8.70 -19.29
C GLU A 100 2.96 8.53 -17.83
N ILE A 101 2.56 9.47 -16.98
CA ILE A 101 2.81 9.40 -15.53
C ILE A 101 1.93 8.29 -14.97
N ALA A 102 2.57 7.20 -14.56
CA ALA A 102 1.92 6.01 -14.02
C ALA A 102 1.59 6.17 -12.55
N TYR A 103 2.53 6.72 -11.80
CA TYR A 103 2.44 6.81 -10.35
C TYR A 103 2.93 8.17 -9.86
N ILE A 104 2.27 8.66 -8.83
CA ILE A 104 2.56 9.94 -8.21
C ILE A 104 2.60 9.76 -6.69
N SER A 105 3.62 10.35 -6.05
CA SER A 105 3.66 10.52 -4.60
C SER A 105 3.98 11.96 -4.27
N TYR A 106 3.16 12.58 -3.42
CA TYR A 106 3.33 13.94 -2.92
C TYR A 106 3.10 13.97 -1.41
N GLY A 107 4.11 14.41 -0.67
CA GLY A 107 4.04 14.66 0.77
C GLY A 107 4.11 16.14 1.09
N LYS A 108 3.41 16.54 2.15
CA LYS A 108 3.53 17.87 2.76
C LYS A 108 3.80 17.69 4.25
N ALA A 109 4.76 18.44 4.75
CA ALA A 109 5.10 18.45 6.16
C ALA A 109 5.33 19.87 6.67
N ASP A 110 5.07 20.05 7.96
CA ASP A 110 5.35 21.28 8.68
C ASP A 110 6.87 21.44 8.85
N LEU A 111 7.38 22.62 8.51
CA LEU A 111 8.82 22.88 8.46
C LEU A 111 9.46 22.96 9.85
N ILE A 112 8.69 23.32 10.87
CA ILE A 112 9.18 23.56 12.24
C ILE A 112 9.15 22.28 13.05
N THR A 113 8.01 21.57 13.00
CA THR A 113 7.76 20.37 13.80
C THR A 113 8.18 19.09 13.09
N GLY A 114 8.30 19.12 11.75
CA GLY A 114 8.49 17.93 10.93
C GLY A 114 7.24 17.05 10.84
N GLU A 115 6.10 17.50 11.37
CA GLU A 115 4.84 16.74 11.32
C GLU A 115 4.35 16.60 9.88
N LYS A 116 4.00 15.38 9.49
CA LYS A 116 3.48 15.09 8.16
C LYS A 116 2.00 15.50 8.06
N LEU A 117 1.75 16.60 7.37
CA LEU A 117 0.42 17.18 7.21
C LEU A 117 -0.43 16.43 6.19
N SER A 118 0.18 15.93 5.12
CA SER A 118 -0.51 15.11 4.12
C SER A 118 0.45 14.16 3.40
N ASP A 119 -0.07 13.00 3.02
CA ASP A 119 0.55 12.13 2.01
C ASP A 119 -0.48 11.78 0.95
N VAL A 120 -0.09 11.94 -0.30
CA VAL A 120 -0.89 11.60 -1.46
C VAL A 120 -0.08 10.61 -2.27
N GLN A 121 -0.61 9.40 -2.40
CA GLN A 121 -0.09 8.40 -3.31
C GLN A 121 -1.21 7.99 -4.25
N GLU A 122 -0.98 8.11 -5.55
CA GLU A 122 -1.97 7.87 -6.59
C GLU A 122 -1.35 7.04 -7.71
N MET A 123 -2.05 5.96 -8.10
CA MET A 123 -1.75 5.21 -9.33
C MET A 123 -2.74 5.64 -10.41
N LYS A 124 -2.23 6.17 -11.51
CA LYS A 124 -3.04 6.65 -12.64
C LYS A 124 -3.28 5.56 -13.69
N CYS A 125 -2.28 4.72 -13.92
CA CYS A 125 -2.32 3.63 -14.88
C CYS A 125 -1.31 2.54 -14.46
N LEU A 126 -1.37 1.37 -15.07
CA LEU A 126 -0.45 0.26 -14.78
C LEU A 126 0.60 0.10 -15.88
N CYS A 127 1.83 -0.17 -15.48
CA CYS A 127 2.83 -0.60 -16.43
C CYS A 127 2.54 -2.04 -16.87
N ASN A 128 2.87 -2.33 -18.13
CA ASN A 128 2.88 -3.70 -18.62
C ASN A 128 3.92 -4.54 -17.87
N ASP A 129 3.77 -5.86 -17.89
CA ASP A 129 4.60 -6.79 -17.10
C ASP A 129 6.13 -6.65 -17.33
N ASP A 130 6.55 -6.16 -18.50
CA ASP A 130 7.97 -5.94 -18.84
C ASP A 130 8.53 -4.59 -18.39
N TYR A 131 7.70 -3.71 -17.82
CA TYR A 131 8.05 -2.33 -17.50
C TYR A 131 8.01 -2.13 -15.98
N ILE A 132 8.97 -1.36 -15.49
CA ILE A 132 9.05 -0.94 -14.09
C ILE A 132 8.67 0.52 -13.95
N LEU A 133 8.18 0.89 -12.77
CA LEU A 133 8.02 2.29 -12.40
C LEU A 133 9.41 2.90 -12.20
N LYS A 134 9.70 3.96 -12.94
CA LYS A 134 10.94 4.72 -12.79
C LYS A 134 10.64 6.18 -12.57
N THR A 135 11.35 6.78 -11.61
CA THR A 135 11.27 8.21 -11.34
C THR A 135 11.60 9.01 -12.59
N ASN A 136 10.61 9.77 -13.05
CA ASN A 136 10.73 10.74 -14.13
C ASN A 136 11.15 12.10 -13.58
N LYS A 137 10.50 12.52 -12.49
CA LYS A 137 10.71 13.82 -11.87
C LYS A 137 10.62 13.69 -10.37
N THR A 138 11.51 14.41 -9.68
CA THR A 138 11.40 14.66 -8.24
C THR A 138 11.11 16.15 -8.05
N MET A 139 10.20 16.46 -7.15
CA MET A 139 9.80 17.82 -6.81
C MET A 139 10.10 18.06 -5.34
N PHE A 140 10.64 19.24 -5.06
CA PHE A 140 10.84 19.75 -3.72
C PHE A 140 10.57 21.25 -3.73
N GLU A 141 9.68 21.69 -2.86
CA GLU A 141 9.30 23.09 -2.71
C GLU A 141 9.22 23.42 -1.23
N MET A 142 9.70 24.60 -0.85
CA MET A 142 9.69 25.05 0.53
C MET A 142 8.99 26.40 0.58
N THR A 143 8.06 26.53 1.52
CA THR A 143 7.38 27.77 1.90
C THR A 143 7.84 28.18 3.30
N ASP A 144 7.37 29.32 3.81
CA ASP A 144 7.77 29.82 5.13
C ASP A 144 7.45 28.86 6.29
N THR A 145 6.42 28.02 6.14
CA THR A 145 5.94 27.13 7.22
C THR A 145 5.89 25.66 6.84
N THR A 146 6.00 25.31 5.56
CA THR A 146 5.85 23.92 5.10
C THR A 146 6.84 23.59 4.00
N TYR A 147 7.25 22.33 3.93
CA TYR A 147 7.93 21.80 2.76
C TYR A 147 7.07 20.73 2.10
N MET A 148 7.10 20.73 0.77
CA MET A 148 6.43 19.80 -0.10
C MET A 148 7.49 19.01 -0.85
N TYR A 149 7.29 17.71 -0.95
CA TYR A 149 8.18 16.82 -1.66
C TYR A 149 7.36 15.82 -2.46
N GLY A 150 7.90 15.32 -3.56
CA GLY A 150 7.21 14.30 -4.32
C GLY A 150 7.97 13.78 -5.50
N THR A 151 7.40 12.75 -6.11
CA THR A 151 7.94 12.10 -7.29
C THR A 151 6.83 11.75 -8.26
N GLU A 152 7.11 11.93 -9.53
CA GLU A 152 6.32 11.38 -10.64
C GLU A 152 7.12 10.23 -11.25
N GLN A 153 6.45 9.11 -11.47
CA GLN A 153 7.04 7.91 -12.04
C GLN A 153 6.33 7.54 -13.33
N ILE A 154 7.10 7.10 -14.31
CA ILE A 154 6.63 6.62 -15.61
C ILE A 154 7.00 5.14 -15.78
N CYS A 155 6.33 4.47 -16.71
CA CYS A 155 6.69 3.11 -17.08
C CYS A 155 7.91 3.09 -17.99
N GLN A 156 9.00 2.46 -17.54
CA GLN A 156 10.20 2.26 -18.34
C GLN A 156 10.64 0.80 -18.30
N LYS A 157 11.11 0.31 -19.44
CA LYS A 157 11.71 -1.03 -19.59
C LYS A 157 13.12 -1.09 -19.02
#